data_AF-A0AB37RJD2-F1
#
_entry.id   AF-A0AB37RJD2-F1
#
_cell.length_a   1.000
_cell.length_b   1.000
_cell.length_c   1.000
_cell.angle_alpha   90.00
_cell.angle_beta   90.00
_cell.angle_gamma   90.00
#
_symmetry.space_group_name_H-M   'P 1'
#
loop_
_entity.id
_entity.type
_entity.pdbx_description
1 polymer ?
#
loop_
_entity_poly.entity_id
_entity_poly.type
_entity_poly.pdbx_seq_one_letter_code
_entity_poly.pdbx_strand_id
1 'polypeptide(L)'
;MNDYLSKFEALLVQLTDDERDEVVEFYREYLLDASIDNYDDCVAELGLPKQLARKVLADYSIRFNENLSANTSKRQKSQANVRTIWLIVLALLSTPITIPALIAILAVFFAIAVSAFAVIIAVGAILVAVTLLAFAMLTAGIGVFGQSLWVALFYLGSGLAIIGAELLIMPLFIWLISLIIQGIAKIVQNLYHRFVKKNRAERGGRHHAKDN
;
A
#
# COMPACT_ATOMS: atom_id res chain seq x y z
N MET A 1 65.45 22.94 -1.07
CA MET A 1 64.59 21.97 -1.78
C MET A 1 64.16 20.77 -0.93
N ASN A 2 65.01 19.78 -0.60
CA ASN A 2 64.56 18.53 0.03
C ASN A 2 63.81 18.71 1.37
N ASP A 3 64.26 19.64 2.22
CA ASP A 3 63.57 19.97 3.49
C ASP A 3 62.17 20.58 3.25
N TYR A 4 61.99 21.35 2.18
CA TYR A 4 60.68 21.94 1.81
C TYR A 4 59.70 20.86 1.36
N LEU A 5 60.12 19.99 0.44
CA LEU A 5 59.29 18.91 -0.10
C LEU A 5 58.88 17.91 1.00
N SER A 6 59.78 17.57 1.92
CA SER A 6 59.44 16.68 3.05
C SER A 6 58.37 17.26 3.97
N LYS A 7 58.41 18.57 4.25
CA LYS A 7 57.40 19.26 5.05
C LYS A 7 56.08 19.41 4.30
N PHE A 8 56.12 19.56 2.98
CA PHE A 8 54.93 19.61 2.13
C PHE A 8 54.24 18.24 2.06
N GLU A 9 55.00 17.17 1.82
CA GLU A 9 54.53 15.78 1.81
C GLU A 9 53.86 15.39 3.14
N ALA A 10 54.49 15.73 4.28
CA ALA A 10 53.94 15.47 5.61
C ALA A 10 52.59 16.17 5.87
N LEU A 11 52.21 17.17 5.07
CA LEU A 11 50.94 17.90 5.20
C LEU A 11 49.85 17.37 4.26
N LEU A 12 50.15 16.41 3.38
CA LEU A 12 49.22 15.80 2.41
C LEU A 12 48.59 14.49 2.89
N VAL A 13 48.49 14.27 4.21
CA VAL A 13 48.01 13.01 4.84
C VAL A 13 46.59 12.58 4.41
N GLN A 14 45.79 13.48 3.81
CA GLN A 14 44.45 13.15 3.33
C GLN A 14 44.43 12.48 1.94
N LEU A 15 45.55 12.49 1.21
CA LEU A 15 45.71 11.79 -0.06
C LEU A 15 46.19 10.35 0.19
N THR A 16 45.87 9.46 -0.75
CA THR A 16 46.48 8.12 -0.78
C THR A 16 47.98 8.22 -1.05
N ASP A 17 48.72 7.13 -0.78
CA ASP A 17 50.17 7.11 -0.96
C ASP A 17 50.58 7.42 -2.41
N ASP A 18 49.89 6.83 -3.38
CA ASP A 18 50.14 7.04 -4.81
C ASP A 18 49.86 8.49 -5.25
N GLU A 19 48.73 9.09 -4.83
CA GLU A 19 48.37 10.47 -5.18
C GLU A 19 49.31 11.49 -4.53
N ARG A 20 49.77 11.20 -3.31
CA ARG A 20 50.72 12.05 -2.60
C ARG A 20 52.08 12.05 -3.30
N ASP A 21 52.56 10.89 -3.72
CA ASP A 21 53.83 10.74 -4.44
C ASP A 21 53.78 11.47 -5.79
N GLU A 22 52.68 11.34 -6.53
CA GLU A 22 52.48 12.05 -7.81
C GLU A 22 52.51 13.58 -7.62
N VAL A 23 51.81 14.09 -6.61
CA VAL A 23 51.79 15.53 -6.30
C VAL A 23 53.18 16.02 -5.87
N VAL A 24 53.88 15.28 -5.02
CA VAL A 24 55.22 15.67 -4.55
C VAL A 24 56.22 15.65 -5.69
N GLU A 25 56.15 14.66 -6.58
CA GLU A 25 57.03 14.55 -7.74
C GLU A 25 56.78 15.68 -8.75
N PHE A 26 55.51 16.07 -8.97
CA PHE A 26 55.18 17.22 -9.81
C PHE A 26 55.87 18.51 -9.34
N TYR A 27 55.83 18.80 -8.04
CA TYR A 27 56.49 20.00 -7.50
C TYR A 27 58.01 19.84 -7.40
N ARG A 28 58.53 18.61 -7.29
CA ARG A 28 59.97 18.33 -7.39
C ARG A 28 60.50 18.66 -8.77
N GLU A 29 59.85 18.18 -9.83
CA GLU A 29 60.24 18.47 -11.22
C GLU A 29 60.17 19.97 -11.50
N TYR A 30 59.11 20.65 -11.02
CA TYR A 30 58.96 22.09 -11.17
C TYR A 30 60.12 22.89 -10.54
N LEU A 31 60.56 22.52 -9.34
CA LEU A 31 61.67 23.20 -8.66
C LEU A 31 63.02 22.88 -9.32
N LEU A 32 63.20 21.66 -9.85
CA LEU A 32 64.41 21.27 -10.57
C LEU A 32 64.56 22.02 -11.89
N ASP A 33 63.47 22.19 -12.66
CA ASP A 33 63.47 22.98 -13.90
C ASP A 33 63.80 24.46 -13.63
N ALA A 34 63.25 25.00 -12.54
CA ALA A 34 63.56 26.35 -12.06
C ALA A 34 64.98 26.49 -11.46
N SER A 35 65.75 25.40 -11.35
CA SER A 35 67.08 25.37 -10.69
C SER A 35 67.04 25.89 -9.24
N ILE A 36 65.98 25.56 -8.51
CA ILE A 36 65.74 26.00 -7.13
C ILE A 36 66.14 24.89 -6.14
N ASP A 37 67.27 25.08 -5.48
CA ASP A 37 67.88 24.03 -4.65
C ASP A 37 67.77 24.35 -3.15
N ASN A 38 67.58 25.63 -2.80
CA ASN A 38 67.56 26.12 -1.41
C ASN A 38 66.12 26.17 -0.84
N TYR A 39 65.97 26.21 0.49
CA TYR A 39 64.65 26.24 1.13
C TYR A 39 63.93 27.58 0.94
N ASP A 40 64.64 28.69 1.13
CA ASP A 40 64.05 30.04 1.09
C ASP A 40 63.53 30.39 -0.31
N ASP A 41 64.24 29.93 -1.34
CA ASP A 41 63.84 30.13 -2.73
C ASP A 41 62.58 29.29 -3.08
N CYS A 42 62.44 28.07 -2.52
CA CYS A 42 61.18 27.32 -2.62
C CYS A 42 60.00 28.05 -1.96
N VAL A 43 60.24 28.74 -0.85
CA VAL A 43 59.22 29.52 -0.15
C VAL A 43 58.84 30.78 -0.95
N ALA A 44 59.81 31.42 -1.60
CA ALA A 44 59.56 32.58 -2.46
C ALA A 44 58.69 32.21 -3.67
N GLU A 45 58.95 31.06 -4.30
CA GLU A 45 58.26 30.62 -5.51
C GLU A 45 56.90 29.96 -5.23
N LEU A 46 56.85 29.02 -4.30
CA LEU A 46 55.66 28.19 -4.03
C LEU A 46 54.87 28.62 -2.78
N GLY A 47 55.41 29.55 -1.98
CA GLY A 47 54.85 29.95 -0.69
C GLY A 47 55.24 28.99 0.43
N LEU A 48 54.65 29.12 1.62
CA LEU A 48 54.92 28.22 2.73
C LEU A 48 54.37 26.80 2.43
N PRO A 49 55.04 25.71 2.85
CA PRO A 49 54.57 24.33 2.61
C PRO A 49 53.10 24.10 3.03
N LYS A 50 52.69 24.72 4.14
CA LYS A 50 51.32 24.65 4.66
C LYS A 50 50.29 25.39 3.82
N GLN A 51 50.67 26.41 3.08
CA GLN A 51 49.78 27.13 2.17
C GLN A 51 49.57 26.33 0.89
N LEU A 52 50.65 25.80 0.31
CA LEU A 52 50.59 24.94 -0.85
C LEU A 52 49.76 23.69 -0.58
N ALA A 53 50.01 22.99 0.54
CA ALA A 53 49.26 21.79 0.92
C ALA A 53 47.76 22.05 1.03
N ARG A 54 47.35 23.17 1.65
CA ARG A 54 45.94 23.55 1.75
C ARG A 54 45.30 23.81 0.38
N LYS A 55 46.03 24.44 -0.55
CA LYS A 55 45.54 24.71 -1.90
C LYS A 55 45.33 23.41 -2.68
N VAL A 56 46.30 22.51 -2.62
CA VAL A 56 46.22 21.20 -3.30
C VAL A 56 45.07 20.36 -2.71
N LEU A 57 44.99 20.25 -1.39
CA LEU A 57 43.91 19.51 -0.71
C LEU A 57 42.52 20.03 -1.06
N ALA A 58 42.36 21.35 -1.19
CA ALA A 58 41.09 21.96 -1.59
C ALA A 58 40.69 21.54 -3.02
N ASP A 59 41.61 21.58 -3.99
CA ASP A 59 41.32 21.20 -5.38
C ASP A 59 40.93 19.72 -5.51
N TYR A 60 41.65 18.84 -4.82
CA TYR A 60 41.35 17.40 -4.76
C TYR A 60 39.96 17.11 -4.17
N SER A 61 39.59 17.81 -3.09
CA SER A 61 38.29 17.61 -2.42
C SER A 61 37.10 18.00 -3.30
N ILE A 62 37.24 19.05 -4.13
CA ILE A 62 36.19 19.51 -5.04
C ILE A 62 35.97 18.49 -6.16
N ARG A 63 37.06 18.00 -6.78
CA ARG A 63 36.98 16.98 -7.84
C ARG A 63 36.40 15.66 -7.34
N PHE A 64 36.76 15.22 -6.14
CA PHE A 64 36.23 14.00 -5.54
C PHE A 64 34.71 14.11 -5.30
N ASN A 65 34.24 15.25 -4.79
CA ASN A 65 32.83 15.48 -4.50
C ASN A 65 31.98 15.62 -5.78
N GLU A 66 32.51 16.28 -6.82
CA GLU A 66 31.88 16.36 -8.13
C GLU A 66 31.73 14.97 -8.77
N ASN A 67 32.77 14.14 -8.71
CA ASN A 67 32.74 12.76 -9.19
C ASN A 67 31.75 11.88 -8.41
N LEU A 68 31.67 12.03 -7.08
CA LEU A 68 30.67 11.34 -6.26
C LEU A 68 29.24 11.77 -6.62
N SER A 69 29.01 13.06 -6.79
CA SER A 69 27.69 13.62 -7.11
C SER A 69 27.22 13.26 -8.52
N ALA A 70 28.13 13.26 -9.50
CA ALA A 70 27.86 12.82 -10.87
C ALA A 70 27.55 11.31 -10.94
N ASN A 71 28.25 10.48 -10.16
CA ASN A 71 28.03 9.03 -10.14
C ASN A 71 26.76 8.65 -9.36
N THR A 72 26.48 9.35 -8.26
CA THR A 72 25.26 9.17 -7.46
C THR A 72 24.02 9.58 -8.25
N SER A 73 24.06 10.71 -8.96
CA SER A 73 22.95 11.18 -9.80
C SER A 73 22.67 10.25 -10.99
N LYS A 74 23.70 9.71 -11.66
CA LYS A 74 23.54 8.69 -12.72
C LYS A 74 22.94 7.39 -12.19
N ARG A 75 23.44 6.87 -11.05
CA ARG A 75 22.95 5.61 -10.46
C ARG A 75 21.52 5.75 -9.93
N GLN A 76 21.19 6.88 -9.31
CA GLN A 76 19.83 7.17 -8.83
C GLN A 76 18.84 7.30 -9.99
N LYS A 77 19.23 7.95 -11.10
CA LYS A 77 18.40 8.06 -12.30
C LYS A 77 18.22 6.70 -13.01
N SER A 78 19.26 5.88 -13.06
CA SER A 78 19.22 4.52 -13.63
C SER A 78 18.33 3.57 -12.82
N GLN A 79 18.48 3.54 -11.49
CA GLN A 79 17.67 2.71 -10.60
C GLN A 79 16.18 3.11 -10.64
N ALA A 80 15.88 4.41 -10.73
CA ALA A 80 14.51 4.89 -10.89
C ALA A 80 13.89 4.44 -12.22
N ASN A 81 14.67 4.45 -13.32
CA ASN A 81 14.20 3.98 -14.63
C ASN A 81 13.98 2.47 -14.65
N VAL A 82 14.89 1.68 -14.09
CA VAL A 82 14.73 0.21 -14.02
C VAL A 82 13.56 -0.16 -13.11
N ARG A 83 13.39 0.51 -11.97
CA ARG A 83 12.20 0.31 -11.11
C ARG A 83 10.91 0.66 -11.83
N THR A 84 10.88 1.75 -12.59
CA THR A 84 9.71 2.13 -13.40
C THR A 84 9.41 1.08 -14.48
N ILE A 85 10.43 0.63 -15.23
CA ILE A 85 10.28 -0.42 -16.24
C ILE A 85 9.81 -1.74 -15.62
N TRP A 86 10.38 -2.11 -14.47
CA TRP A 86 9.97 -3.31 -13.73
C TRP A 86 8.51 -3.23 -13.25
N LEU A 87 8.06 -2.07 -12.76
CA LEU A 87 6.66 -1.84 -12.41
C LEU A 87 5.74 -1.90 -13.64
N ILE A 88 6.18 -1.40 -14.80
CA ILE A 88 5.41 -1.48 -16.05
C ILE A 88 5.28 -2.93 -16.54
N VAL A 89 6.36 -3.72 -16.50
CA VAL A 89 6.34 -5.14 -16.86
C VAL A 89 5.44 -5.94 -15.90
N LEU A 90 5.55 -5.66 -14.60
CA LEU A 90 4.69 -6.28 -13.58
C LEU A 90 3.22 -5.89 -13.76
N ALA A 91 2.94 -4.64 -14.11
CA ALA A 91 1.59 -4.17 -14.44
C ALA A 91 1.04 -4.87 -15.69
N LEU A 92 1.83 -5.00 -16.76
CA LEU A 92 1.45 -5.70 -17.99
C LEU A 92 1.17 -7.19 -17.76
N LEU A 93 1.96 -7.86 -16.91
CA LEU A 93 1.74 -9.27 -16.55
C LEU A 93 0.56 -9.46 -15.58
N SER A 94 0.23 -8.44 -14.78
CA SER A 94 -0.96 -8.40 -13.93
C SER A 94 -2.25 -8.19 -14.72
N THR A 95 -2.21 -7.44 -15.83
CA THR A 95 -3.37 -7.14 -16.68
C THR A 95 -4.18 -8.37 -17.12
N PRO A 96 -3.58 -9.48 -17.62
CA PRO A 96 -4.35 -10.67 -18.01
C PRO A 96 -5.03 -11.38 -16.84
N ILE A 97 -4.53 -11.21 -15.60
CA ILE A 97 -5.13 -11.81 -14.38
C ILE A 97 -6.18 -10.86 -13.76
N THR A 98 -5.99 -9.55 -13.88
CA THR A 98 -6.83 -8.53 -13.24
C THR A 98 -8.26 -8.56 -13.77
N ILE A 99 -8.45 -8.68 -15.09
CA ILE A 99 -9.79 -8.69 -15.69
C ILE A 99 -10.59 -9.92 -15.25
N PRO A 100 -10.07 -11.17 -15.38
CA PRO A 100 -10.75 -12.36 -14.86
C PRO A 100 -11.01 -12.31 -13.34
N ALA A 101 -10.04 -11.84 -12.55
CA ALA A 101 -10.19 -11.73 -11.10
C ALA A 101 -11.31 -10.76 -10.71
N LEU A 102 -11.43 -9.61 -11.39
CA LEU A 102 -12.50 -8.65 -11.14
C LEU A 102 -13.88 -9.25 -11.45
N ILE A 103 -13.99 -9.96 -12.58
CA ILE A 103 -15.22 -10.64 -12.98
C ILE A 103 -15.59 -11.71 -11.94
N ALA A 104 -14.63 -12.50 -11.48
CA ALA A 104 -14.85 -13.52 -10.46
C ALA A 104 -15.34 -12.93 -9.13
N ILE A 105 -14.72 -11.84 -8.66
CA ILE A 105 -15.16 -11.14 -7.44
C ILE A 105 -16.59 -10.63 -7.61
N LEU A 106 -16.91 -10.00 -8.75
CA LEU A 106 -18.25 -9.50 -9.03
C LEU A 106 -19.29 -10.63 -9.08
N ALA A 107 -18.94 -11.76 -9.70
CA ALA A 107 -19.79 -12.95 -9.76
C ALA A 107 -20.07 -13.51 -8.38
N VAL A 108 -19.08 -13.56 -7.48
CA VAL A 108 -19.26 -14.01 -6.09
C VAL A 108 -20.22 -13.09 -5.34
N PHE A 109 -20.05 -11.77 -5.46
CA PHE A 109 -20.98 -10.80 -4.85
C PHE A 109 -22.40 -10.97 -5.37
N PHE A 110 -22.56 -11.14 -6.69
CA PHE A 110 -23.85 -11.36 -7.31
C PHE A 110 -24.49 -12.68 -6.83
N ALA A 111 -23.71 -13.76 -6.76
CA ALA A 111 -24.18 -15.06 -6.28
C ALA A 111 -24.67 -14.98 -4.82
N ILE A 112 -23.96 -14.27 -3.94
CA ILE A 112 -24.37 -14.05 -2.55
C ILE A 112 -25.70 -13.28 -2.50
N ALA A 113 -25.85 -12.23 -3.31
CA ALA A 113 -27.08 -11.44 -3.36
C ALA A 113 -28.27 -12.27 -3.85
N VAL A 114 -28.10 -13.01 -4.95
CA VAL A 114 -29.13 -13.88 -5.50
C VAL A 114 -29.49 -15.00 -4.52
N SER A 115 -28.50 -15.63 -3.88
CA SER A 115 -28.74 -16.68 -2.88
C SER A 115 -29.53 -16.15 -1.68
N ALA A 116 -29.19 -14.96 -1.16
CA ALA A 116 -29.92 -14.36 -0.06
C ALA A 116 -31.37 -14.05 -0.45
N PHE A 117 -31.58 -13.49 -1.64
CA PHE A 117 -32.90 -13.19 -2.17
C PHE A 117 -33.74 -14.46 -2.40
N ALA A 118 -33.13 -15.52 -2.93
CA ALA A 118 -33.79 -16.81 -3.14
C ALA A 118 -34.25 -17.43 -1.81
N VAL A 119 -33.44 -17.34 -0.74
CA VAL A 119 -33.84 -17.81 0.60
C VAL A 119 -35.04 -17.03 1.12
N ILE A 120 -35.06 -15.71 0.95
CA ILE A 120 -36.19 -14.87 1.39
C ILE A 120 -37.48 -15.27 0.66
N ILE A 121 -37.42 -15.44 -0.66
CA ILE A 121 -38.57 -15.88 -1.46
C ILE A 121 -39.01 -17.29 -1.06
N ALA A 122 -38.08 -18.23 -0.90
CA ALA A 122 -38.41 -19.61 -0.56
C ALA A 122 -39.14 -19.69 0.78
N VAL A 123 -38.62 -19.01 1.81
CA VAL A 123 -39.28 -18.97 3.12
C VAL A 123 -40.64 -18.25 3.02
N GLY A 124 -40.72 -17.12 2.30
CA GLY A 124 -41.98 -16.42 2.07
C GLY A 124 -43.02 -17.29 1.37
N ALA A 125 -42.64 -18.06 0.36
CA ALA A 125 -43.51 -18.98 -0.36
C ALA A 125 -44.01 -20.12 0.54
N ILE A 126 -43.14 -20.66 1.41
CA ILE A 126 -43.53 -21.67 2.40
C ILE A 126 -44.57 -21.09 3.38
N LEU A 127 -44.37 -19.87 3.88
CA LEU A 127 -45.34 -19.22 4.77
C LEU A 127 -46.70 -19.11 4.08
N VAL A 128 -46.74 -18.55 2.87
CA VAL A 128 -47.99 -18.43 2.09
C VAL A 128 -48.65 -19.78 1.84
N ALA A 129 -47.89 -20.81 1.48
CA ALA A 129 -48.43 -22.15 1.25
C ALA A 129 -49.05 -22.76 2.53
N VAL A 130 -48.40 -22.56 3.68
CA VAL A 130 -48.90 -23.00 4.99
C VAL A 130 -50.17 -22.24 5.37
N THR A 131 -50.24 -20.93 5.12
CA THR A 131 -51.47 -20.16 5.36
C THR A 131 -52.63 -20.67 4.50
N LEU A 132 -52.39 -20.93 3.21
CA LEU A 132 -53.39 -21.47 2.30
C LEU A 132 -53.88 -22.85 2.75
N LEU A 133 -52.96 -23.71 3.20
CA LEU A 133 -53.30 -25.02 3.76
C LEU A 133 -54.17 -24.87 5.02
N ALA A 134 -53.82 -23.97 5.93
CA ALA A 134 -54.61 -23.71 7.13
C ALA A 134 -56.03 -23.23 6.77
N PHE A 135 -56.15 -22.35 5.79
CA PHE A 135 -57.44 -21.87 5.31
C PHE A 135 -58.28 -22.99 4.68
N ALA A 136 -57.66 -23.84 3.87
CA ALA A 136 -58.32 -25.02 3.28
C ALA A 136 -58.78 -26.01 4.36
N MET A 137 -58.02 -26.18 5.44
CA MET A 137 -58.43 -26.99 6.58
C MET A 137 -59.62 -26.39 7.32
N LEU A 138 -59.65 -25.07 7.51
CA LEU A 138 -60.79 -24.39 8.15
C LEU A 138 -62.08 -24.55 7.31
N THR A 139 -62.00 -24.40 5.99
CA THR A 139 -63.17 -24.57 5.12
C THR A 139 -63.61 -26.03 5.03
N ALA A 140 -62.68 -26.98 4.98
CA ALA A 140 -62.99 -28.41 5.05
C ALA A 140 -63.65 -28.80 6.38
N GLY A 141 -63.19 -28.24 7.51
CA GLY A 141 -63.77 -28.49 8.82
C GLY A 141 -65.26 -28.12 8.91
N ILE A 142 -65.66 -27.02 8.27
CA ILE A 142 -67.07 -26.61 8.18
C ILE A 142 -67.87 -27.61 7.32
N GLY A 143 -67.30 -28.08 6.21
CA GLY A 143 -67.95 -29.03 5.30
C GLY A 143 -68.22 -30.42 5.91
N VAL A 144 -67.37 -30.86 6.84
CA VAL A 144 -67.46 -32.20 7.46
C VAL A 144 -68.27 -32.17 8.78
N PHE A 145 -68.78 -31.01 9.20
CA PHE A 145 -69.52 -30.84 10.45
C PHE A 145 -70.75 -31.76 10.58
N GLY A 146 -71.42 -32.06 9.46
CA GLY A 146 -72.57 -32.98 9.43
C GLY A 146 -72.21 -34.46 9.47
N GLN A 147 -70.94 -34.84 9.25
CA GLN A 147 -70.51 -36.24 9.24
C GLN A 147 -69.97 -36.69 10.59
N SER A 148 -69.08 -35.88 11.19
CA SER A 148 -68.50 -36.18 12.50
C SER A 148 -68.00 -34.91 13.17
N LEU A 149 -68.59 -34.62 14.34
CA LEU A 149 -68.24 -33.45 15.15
C LEU A 149 -66.75 -33.46 15.54
N TRP A 150 -66.20 -34.63 15.86
CA TRP A 150 -64.79 -34.77 16.27
C TRP A 150 -63.82 -34.45 15.13
N VAL A 151 -64.15 -34.86 13.90
CA VAL A 151 -63.34 -34.60 12.72
C VAL A 151 -63.38 -33.12 12.36
N ALA A 152 -64.56 -32.50 12.39
CA ALA A 152 -64.72 -31.06 12.16
C ALA A 152 -63.93 -30.22 13.19
N LEU A 153 -64.01 -30.59 14.48
CA LEU A 153 -63.28 -29.91 15.54
C LEU A 153 -61.76 -30.05 15.41
N PHE A 154 -61.29 -31.22 14.94
CA PHE A 154 -59.87 -31.44 14.66
C PHE A 154 -59.36 -30.52 13.54
N TYR A 155 -60.05 -30.46 12.39
CA TYR A 155 -59.66 -29.59 11.27
C TYR A 155 -59.70 -28.10 11.63
N LEU A 156 -60.73 -27.67 12.37
CA LEU A 156 -60.83 -26.29 12.85
C LEU A 156 -59.70 -25.96 13.84
N GLY A 157 -59.45 -26.86 14.80
CA GLY A 157 -58.39 -26.71 15.79
C GLY A 157 -56.99 -26.68 15.15
N SER A 158 -56.71 -27.60 14.22
CA SER A 158 -55.41 -27.66 13.53
C SER A 158 -55.19 -26.44 12.64
N GLY A 159 -56.21 -25.99 11.89
CA GLY A 159 -56.14 -24.79 11.06
C GLY A 159 -55.84 -23.54 11.91
N LEU A 160 -56.51 -23.38 13.04
CA LEU A 160 -56.28 -22.26 13.95
C LEU A 160 -54.90 -22.34 14.64
N ALA A 161 -54.46 -23.55 15.00
CA ALA A 161 -53.14 -23.77 15.59
C ALA A 161 -52.01 -23.43 14.61
N ILE A 162 -52.16 -23.78 13.33
CA ILE A 162 -51.18 -23.44 12.28
C ILE A 162 -51.09 -21.91 12.11
N ILE A 163 -52.23 -21.21 12.01
CA ILE A 163 -52.25 -19.74 11.91
C ILE A 163 -51.62 -19.10 13.16
N GLY A 164 -51.93 -19.63 14.35
CA GLY A 164 -51.34 -19.17 15.60
C GLY A 164 -49.81 -19.36 15.64
N ALA A 165 -49.32 -20.52 15.19
CA ALA A 165 -47.89 -20.79 15.09
C ALA A 165 -47.21 -19.89 14.06
N GLU A 166 -47.85 -19.65 12.92
CA GLU A 166 -47.35 -18.76 11.87
C GLU A 166 -47.19 -17.32 12.38
N LEU A 167 -48.16 -16.82 13.15
CA LEU A 167 -48.11 -15.48 13.76
C LEU A 167 -46.96 -15.35 14.78
N LEU A 168 -46.64 -16.42 15.51
CA LEU A 168 -45.50 -16.45 16.45
C LEU A 168 -44.15 -16.47 15.73
N ILE A 169 -44.07 -17.10 14.55
CA ILE A 169 -42.84 -17.20 13.76
C ILE A 169 -42.58 -15.93 12.93
N MET A 170 -43.63 -15.21 12.54
CA MET A 170 -43.53 -13.95 11.78
C MET A 170 -42.51 -12.92 12.33
N PRO A 171 -42.50 -12.56 13.62
CA PRO A 171 -41.51 -11.61 14.14
C PRO A 171 -40.08 -12.15 14.06
N LEU A 172 -39.88 -13.46 14.21
CA LEU A 172 -38.57 -14.10 14.03
C LEU A 172 -38.10 -14.01 12.58
N PHE A 173 -39.01 -14.15 11.62
CA PHE A 173 -38.72 -14.00 10.20
C PHE A 173 -38.32 -12.56 9.84
N ILE A 174 -39.06 -11.55 10.32
CA ILE A 174 -38.71 -10.13 10.11
C ILE A 174 -37.37 -9.79 10.78
N TRP A 175 -37.12 -10.35 11.96
CA TRP A 175 -35.83 -10.22 12.64
C TRP A 175 -34.70 -10.84 11.81
N LEU A 176 -34.90 -12.02 11.24
CA LEU A 176 -33.93 -12.69 10.37
C LEU A 176 -33.61 -11.86 9.12
N ILE A 177 -34.63 -11.29 8.45
CA ILE A 177 -34.42 -10.38 7.31
C ILE A 177 -33.61 -9.16 7.74
N SER A 178 -33.97 -8.56 8.87
CA SER A 178 -33.27 -7.40 9.42
C SER A 178 -31.81 -7.74 9.76
N LEU A 179 -31.54 -8.95 10.24
CA LEU A 179 -30.19 -9.43 10.56
C LEU A 179 -29.35 -9.61 9.28
N ILE A 180 -29.94 -10.12 8.20
CA ILE A 180 -29.28 -10.21 6.89
C ILE A 180 -28.96 -8.80 6.36
N ILE A 181 -29.93 -7.88 6.37
CA ILE A 181 -29.73 -6.50 5.89
C ILE A 181 -28.67 -5.77 6.72
N GLN A 182 -28.72 -5.87 8.04
CA GLN A 182 -27.74 -5.26 8.92
C GLN A 182 -26.36 -5.91 8.79
N GLY A 183 -26.29 -7.23 8.57
CA GLY A 183 -25.05 -7.94 8.30
C GLY A 183 -24.38 -7.41 7.02
N ILE A 184 -25.13 -7.31 5.94
CA ILE A 184 -24.66 -6.72 4.66
C ILE A 184 -24.24 -5.26 4.87
N ALA A 185 -25.08 -4.44 5.51
CA ALA A 185 -24.78 -3.04 5.75
C ALA A 185 -23.50 -2.85 6.59
N LYS A 186 -23.30 -3.66 7.64
CA LYS A 186 -22.07 -3.63 8.45
C LYS A 186 -20.85 -4.05 7.64
N ILE A 187 -20.95 -5.07 6.81
CA ILE A 187 -19.84 -5.50 5.94
C ILE A 187 -19.47 -4.39 4.97
N VAL A 188 -20.46 -3.78 4.30
CA VAL A 188 -20.26 -2.66 3.37
C VAL A 188 -19.67 -1.45 4.09
N GLN A 189 -20.19 -1.08 5.25
CA GLN A 189 -19.71 0.04 6.04
C GLN A 189 -18.27 -0.19 6.54
N ASN A 190 -17.96 -1.41 6.99
CA ASN A 190 -16.62 -1.78 7.43
C ASN A 190 -15.62 -1.73 6.27
N LEU A 191 -16.03 -2.21 5.08
CA LEU A 191 -15.21 -2.13 3.86
C LEU A 191 -14.98 -0.67 3.44
N TYR A 192 -16.03 0.15 3.47
CA TYR A 192 -15.96 1.58 3.14
C TYR A 192 -15.00 2.32 4.08
N HIS A 193 -15.13 2.15 5.40
CA HIS A 193 -14.23 2.82 6.35
C HIS A 193 -12.78 2.37 6.20
N ARG A 194 -12.54 1.09 5.92
CA ARG A 194 -11.18 0.55 5.80
C ARG A 194 -10.45 1.03 4.55
N PHE A 195 -11.16 1.22 3.43
CA PHE A 195 -10.57 1.68 2.17
C PHE A 195 -10.61 3.21 1.99
N VAL A 196 -11.68 3.90 2.41
CA VAL A 196 -11.85 5.34 2.16
C VAL A 196 -11.18 6.20 3.24
N LYS A 197 -11.17 5.77 4.51
CA LYS A 197 -10.58 6.58 5.60
C LYS A 197 -9.06 6.49 5.67
N LYS A 198 -8.46 5.40 5.17
CA LYS A 198 -6.99 5.24 5.12
C LYS A 198 -6.31 6.24 4.16
N ASN A 199 -7.01 6.71 3.13
CA ASN A 199 -6.46 7.65 2.14
C ASN A 199 -6.50 9.13 2.58
N ARG A 200 -7.13 9.47 3.71
CA ARG A 200 -7.19 10.86 4.22
C ARG A 200 -6.06 11.21 5.19
N ALA A 201 -5.34 10.23 5.74
CA ALA A 201 -4.25 10.47 6.68
C ALA A 201 -2.96 11.00 6.02
N GLU A 202 -2.82 10.88 4.70
CA GLU A 202 -1.58 11.29 3.99
C GLU A 202 -1.61 12.71 3.41
N ARG A 203 -2.76 13.40 3.43
CA ARG A 203 -2.90 14.75 2.83
C ARG A 203 -2.88 15.92 3.83
N GLY A 204 -2.87 15.65 5.14
CA GLY A 204 -2.94 16.70 6.18
C GLY A 204 -1.59 17.30 6.63
N GLY A 205 -0.46 16.68 6.29
CA GLY A 205 0.85 17.05 6.85
C GLY A 205 1.64 18.14 6.13
N ARG A 206 1.12 18.75 5.05
CA ARG A 206 1.92 19.65 4.18
C ARG A 206 1.59 21.14 4.28
N HIS A 207 0.70 21.56 5.17
CA HIS A 207 0.25 22.97 5.23
C HIS A 207 0.84 23.82 6.37
N HIS A 208 1.76 23.31 7.20
CA HIS A 208 2.32 24.06 8.34
C HIS A 208 3.79 24.48 8.19
N ALA A 209 4.36 24.51 6.99
CA ALA A 209 5.79 24.83 6.78
C ALA A 209 6.04 26.09 5.93
N LYS A 210 5.06 26.98 5.80
CA LYS A 210 5.25 28.31 5.22
C LYS A 210 4.56 29.31 6.13
N ASP A 211 5.25 29.66 7.22
CA ASP A 211 5.16 30.93 7.93
C ASP A 211 6.13 30.84 9.12
N ASN A 212 7.41 31.06 8.81
CA ASN A 212 8.41 31.59 9.75
C ASN A 212 9.61 32.09 8.95
#